data_AF-A0A7J0G3N2-F1
#
_entry.id   AF-A0A7J0G3N2-F1
#
_cell.length_a   1.000
_cell.length_b   1.000
_cell.length_c   1.000
_cell.angle_alpha   90.00
_cell.angle_beta   90.00
_cell.angle_gamma   90.00
#
_symmetry.space_group_name_H-M   'P 1'
#
loop_
_entity.id
_entity.type
_entity.pdbx_description
1 polymer ?
#
loop_
_entity_poly.entity_id
_entity_poly.type
_entity_poly.pdbx_seq_one_letter_code
_entity_poly.pdbx_strand_id
1 'polypeptide(L)'
;MLQGVEDVNHASARNVIERCFGVLKMRFEILRTCFYYPMRTQCRIVTACCLIYNLIKREMVMNPVELEYTAWEQATVYVVPPDDYIDTIEPTTQWIKMRDNLATTMYNHWLPHGLAAE
;
A
#
# COMPACT_ATOMS: atom_id res chain seq x y z
N MET A 1 -1.91 -4.60 26.06
CA MET A 1 -2.66 -3.33 25.89
C MET A 1 -1.87 -2.24 25.16
N LEU A 2 -0.53 -2.32 25.07
CA LEU A 2 0.28 -1.37 24.28
C LEU A 2 0.38 -1.72 22.77
N GLN A 3 0.22 -3.00 22.40
CA GLN A 3 0.32 -3.47 21.01
C GLN A 3 -0.67 -2.74 20.07
N GLY A 4 -1.93 -2.56 20.48
CA GLY A 4 -2.97 -1.97 19.62
C GLY A 4 -2.80 -0.48 19.32
N VAL A 5 -1.99 0.27 20.08
CA VAL A 5 -1.74 1.70 19.83
C VAL A 5 -0.63 1.89 18.79
N GLU A 6 0.38 1.01 18.77
CA GLU A 6 1.42 1.02 17.75
C GLU A 6 0.80 0.70 16.38
N ASP A 7 -0.05 -0.32 16.31
CA ASP A 7 -0.72 -0.73 15.08
C ASP A 7 -1.58 0.39 14.47
N VAL A 8 -2.31 1.16 15.30
CA VAL A 8 -3.14 2.29 14.84
C VAL A 8 -2.30 3.43 14.29
N ASN A 9 -1.17 3.75 14.93
CA ASN A 9 -0.27 4.81 14.46
C ASN A 9 0.42 4.41 13.14
N HIS A 10 0.84 3.14 13.04
CA HIS A 10 1.44 2.61 11.82
C HIS A 10 0.43 2.54 10.66
N ALA A 11 -0.80 2.09 10.93
CA ALA A 11 -1.88 2.05 9.94
C ALA A 11 -2.26 3.46 9.46
N SER A 12 -2.35 4.44 10.36
CA SER A 12 -2.67 5.83 10.03
C SER A 12 -1.59 6.46 9.13
N ALA A 13 -0.32 6.32 9.49
CA ALA A 13 0.79 6.82 8.68
C ALA A 13 0.82 6.17 7.28
N ARG A 14 0.58 4.86 7.21
CA ARG A 14 0.49 4.13 5.94
C ARG A 14 -0.68 4.63 5.08
N ASN A 15 -1.85 4.85 5.68
CA ASN A 15 -3.02 5.37 4.97
C ASN A 15 -2.73 6.74 4.35
N VAL A 16 -2.09 7.66 5.08
CA VAL A 16 -1.70 8.97 4.55
C VAL A 16 -0.76 8.82 3.35
N ILE A 17 0.21 7.92 3.41
CA ILE A 17 1.15 7.67 2.31
C ILE A 17 0.43 7.08 1.09
N GLU A 18 -0.42 6.09 1.29
CA GLU A 18 -1.20 5.44 0.22
C GLU A 18 -2.11 6.44 -0.49
N ARG A 19 -2.80 7.31 0.27
CA ARG A 19 -3.61 8.41 -0.25
C ARG A 19 -2.80 9.39 -1.09
N CYS A 20 -1.63 9.80 -0.60
CA CYS A 20 -0.72 10.67 -1.36
C CYS A 20 -0.34 10.05 -2.71
N PHE A 21 -0.01 8.77 -2.73
CA PHE A 21 0.31 8.07 -3.98
C PHE A 21 -0.91 7.89 -4.88
N GLY A 22 -2.11 7.70 -4.33
CA GLY A 22 -3.35 7.64 -5.10
C GLY A 22 -3.61 8.92 -5.91
N VAL A 23 -3.53 10.09 -5.25
CA VAL A 23 -3.69 11.40 -5.92
C VAL A 23 -2.63 11.61 -7.00
N LEU A 24 -1.36 11.29 -6.70
CA LEU A 24 -0.26 11.43 -7.66
C LEU A 24 -0.47 10.53 -8.88
N LYS A 25 -0.94 9.29 -8.71
CA LYS A 25 -1.24 8.36 -9.82
C LYS A 25 -2.45 8.81 -10.65
N MET A 26 -3.46 9.39 -10.03
CA MET A 26 -4.62 9.93 -10.74
C MET A 26 -4.22 11.10 -11.65
N ARG A 27 -3.35 11.98 -11.14
CA ARG A 27 -2.87 13.16 -11.88
C ARG A 27 -1.81 12.84 -12.92
N PHE A 28 -0.85 11.99 -12.59
CA PHE A 28 0.30 11.68 -13.44
C PHE A 28 0.18 10.24 -13.95
N GLU A 29 -0.33 10.10 -15.17
CA GLU A 29 -0.49 8.80 -15.85
C GLU A 29 0.82 8.00 -15.93
N ILE A 30 1.94 8.72 -16.03
CA ILE A 30 3.28 8.12 -16.00
C ILE A 30 3.37 7.16 -14.79
N LEU A 31 2.92 7.55 -13.59
CA LEU A 31 3.01 6.74 -12.37
C LEU A 31 2.06 5.52 -12.34
N ARG A 32 1.11 5.42 -13.28
CA ARG A 32 0.24 4.25 -13.44
C ARG A 32 0.86 3.18 -14.33
N THR A 33 1.75 3.56 -15.23
CA THR A 33 2.41 2.64 -16.16
C THR A 33 3.65 2.02 -15.55
N CYS A 34 3.92 0.75 -15.88
CA CYS A 34 5.14 0.09 -15.46
C CYS A 34 6.34 0.70 -16.20
N PHE A 35 7.37 1.11 -15.45
CA PHE A 35 8.55 1.73 -16.03
C PHE A 35 9.71 0.74 -16.14
N TYR A 36 10.24 0.59 -17.34
CA TYR A 36 11.54 -0.06 -17.58
C TYR A 36 12.72 0.91 -17.32
N TYR A 37 12.58 1.80 -16.34
CA TYR A 37 13.63 2.73 -15.94
C TYR A 37 14.46 2.17 -14.77
N PRO A 38 15.77 2.44 -14.72
CA PRO A 38 16.58 2.14 -13.54
C PRO A 38 16.00 2.81 -12.28
N MET A 39 16.20 2.18 -11.11
CA MET A 39 15.67 2.65 -9.81
C MET A 39 15.93 4.15 -9.57
N ARG A 40 17.14 4.63 -9.86
CA ARG A 40 17.50 6.05 -9.70
C ARG A 40 16.61 6.99 -10.52
N THR A 41 16.23 6.58 -11.72
CA THR A 41 15.37 7.35 -12.62
C THR A 41 13.93 7.31 -12.14
N GLN A 42 13.43 6.15 -11.68
CA GLN A 42 12.10 6.03 -11.09
C GLN A 42 11.95 6.96 -9.86
N CYS A 43 12.93 6.99 -8.96
CA CYS A 43 12.93 7.91 -7.81
C CYS A 43 12.86 9.37 -8.26
N ARG A 44 13.66 9.77 -9.26
CA ARG A 44 13.66 11.15 -9.78
C ARG A 44 12.31 11.54 -10.40
N ILE A 45 11.66 10.63 -11.12
CA ILE A 45 10.32 10.86 -11.68
C ILE A 45 9.32 11.11 -10.55
N VAL A 46 9.30 10.23 -9.53
CA VAL A 46 8.41 10.39 -8.37
C VAL A 46 8.67 11.72 -7.67
N THR A 47 9.93 12.07 -7.40
CA THR A 47 10.29 13.36 -6.78
C THR A 47 9.83 14.55 -7.62
N ALA A 48 10.03 14.52 -8.94
CA ALA A 48 9.58 15.58 -9.83
C ALA A 48 8.04 15.72 -9.81
N CYS A 49 7.30 14.62 -9.84
CA CYS A 49 5.85 14.61 -9.70
C CYS A 49 5.40 15.24 -8.37
N CYS A 50 6.05 14.90 -7.25
CA CYS A 50 5.75 15.49 -5.94
C CYS A 50 6.03 17.01 -5.91
N LEU A 51 7.15 17.46 -6.49
CA LEU A 51 7.49 18.89 -6.54
C LEU A 51 6.49 19.68 -7.39
N ILE A 52 6.13 19.16 -8.57
CA ILE A 52 5.14 19.77 -9.44
C ILE A 52 3.77 19.80 -8.75
N TYR A 53 3.37 18.71 -8.10
CA TYR A 53 2.13 18.67 -7.33
C TYR A 53 2.11 19.73 -6.24
N ASN A 54 3.18 19.84 -5.45
CA ASN A 54 3.29 20.82 -4.38
C ASN A 54 3.25 22.26 -4.91
N LEU A 55 3.90 22.53 -6.04
CA LEU A 55 3.86 23.84 -6.69
C LEU A 55 2.44 24.17 -7.13
N ILE A 56 1.75 23.24 -7.81
CA ILE A 56 0.38 23.45 -8.26
C ILE A 56 -0.56 23.67 -7.06
N LYS A 57 -0.39 22.91 -5.98
CA LYS A 57 -1.18 23.09 -4.75
C LYS A 57 -0.94 24.44 -4.07
N ARG A 58 0.27 25.00 -4.20
CA ARG A 58 0.59 26.32 -3.67
C ARG A 58 -0.05 27.45 -4.49
N GLU A 59 -0.02 27.33 -5.82
CA GLU A 59 -0.44 28.40 -6.72
C GLU A 59 -1.93 28.31 -7.11
N MET A 60 -2.54 27.12 -7.10
CA MET A 60 -3.95 26.93 -7.42
C MET A 60 -4.79 26.76 -6.15
N VAL A 61 -5.77 27.65 -5.96
CA VAL A 61 -6.71 27.62 -4.83
C VAL A 61 -7.57 26.36 -4.83
N MET A 62 -7.91 25.84 -6.02
CA MET A 62 -8.69 24.60 -6.17
C MET A 62 -8.09 23.72 -7.24
N ASN A 63 -7.80 22.47 -6.87
CA ASN A 63 -7.34 21.45 -7.80
C ASN A 63 -8.50 20.46 -8.07
N PRO A 64 -9.15 20.51 -9.24
CA PRO A 64 -10.31 19.66 -9.54
C PRO A 64 -10.01 18.16 -9.44
N VAL A 65 -8.77 17.74 -9.73
CA VAL A 65 -8.32 16.34 -9.60
C VAL A 65 -8.27 15.90 -8.12
N GLU A 66 -7.87 16.79 -7.21
CA GLU A 66 -7.84 16.49 -5.77
C GLU A 66 -9.27 16.39 -5.22
N LEU A 67 -10.18 17.27 -5.69
CA LEU A 67 -11.59 17.22 -5.33
C LEU A 67 -12.26 15.92 -5.81
N GLU A 68 -12.02 15.53 -7.06
CA GLU A 68 -12.54 14.28 -7.63
C GLU A 68 -12.01 13.05 -6.87
N TYR A 69 -10.71 13.02 -6.55
CA TYR A 69 -10.13 11.95 -5.74
C TYR A 69 -10.75 11.89 -4.34
N THR A 70 -10.92 13.04 -3.66
CA THR A 70 -11.56 13.06 -2.33
C THR A 70 -13.01 12.61 -2.37
N ALA A 71 -13.76 12.95 -3.42
CA ALA A 71 -15.13 12.50 -3.60
C ALA A 71 -15.22 11.00 -3.89
N TRP A 72 -14.32 10.48 -4.73
CA TRP A 72 -14.22 9.04 -5.00
C TRP A 72 -13.84 8.26 -3.74
N GLU A 73 -12.84 8.73 -2.99
CA GLU A 73 -12.40 8.10 -1.77
C GLU A 73 -13.52 8.08 -0.71
N GLN A 74 -14.21 9.20 -0.50
CA GLN A 74 -15.38 9.26 0.37
C GLN A 74 -16.45 8.26 -0.08
N ALA A 75 -16.78 8.22 -1.37
CA ALA A 75 -17.75 7.27 -1.90
C ALA A 75 -17.33 5.80 -1.68
N THR A 76 -16.05 5.47 -1.81
CA THR A 76 -15.55 4.10 -1.55
C THR A 76 -15.59 3.70 -0.08
N VAL A 77 -15.35 4.64 0.84
CA VAL A 77 -15.41 4.41 2.30
C VAL A 77 -16.83 4.03 2.76
N TYR A 78 -17.88 4.54 2.10
CA TYR A 78 -19.28 4.21 2.40
C TYR A 78 -19.78 2.90 1.75
N VAL A 79 -19.05 2.36 0.77
CA VAL A 79 -19.43 1.12 0.05
C VAL A 79 -18.83 -0.13 0.71
N VAL A 80 -17.83 0.03 1.58
CA VAL A 80 -17.38 -1.06 2.46
C VAL A 80 -18.48 -1.28 3.50
N PRO A 81 -19.23 -2.40 3.46
CA PRO A 81 -20.22 -2.68 4.49
C PRO A 81 -19.52 -2.66 5.86
N PRO A 82 -20.18 -2.19 6.93
CA PRO A 82 -19.56 -2.04 8.25
C PRO A 82 -18.96 -3.35 8.81
N ASP A 83 -19.35 -4.50 8.26
CA ASP A 83 -18.82 -5.83 8.61
C ASP A 83 -17.47 -6.18 7.97
N ASP A 84 -16.95 -5.36 7.05
CA ASP A 84 -15.68 -5.62 6.33
C ASP A 84 -14.56 -4.64 6.76
N TYR A 85 -14.82 -3.82 7.78
CA TYR A 85 -13.76 -3.15 8.51
C TYR A 85 -13.04 -4.18 9.38
N ILE A 86 -11.72 -4.29 9.19
CA ILE A 86 -10.86 -5.06 10.08
C ILE A 86 -10.85 -4.34 11.44
N ASP A 87 -11.80 -4.69 12.30
CA ASP A 87 -12.01 -4.06 13.62
C ASP A 87 -10.98 -4.56 14.65
N THR A 88 -10.27 -5.65 14.34
CA THR A 88 -9.16 -6.17 15.14
C THR A 88 -8.00 -6.63 14.25
N ILE A 89 -6.83 -6.02 14.42
CA ILE A 89 -5.54 -6.60 13.99
C ILE A 89 -5.08 -7.55 15.11
N GLU A 90 -5.94 -8.47 15.53
CA GLU A 90 -5.48 -9.55 16.38
C GLU A 90 -4.78 -10.57 15.49
N PRO A 91 -3.53 -10.99 15.82
CA PRO A 91 -2.87 -12.05 15.08
C PRO A 91 -3.72 -13.32 15.24
N THR A 92 -4.59 -13.57 14.27
CA THR A 92 -5.47 -14.73 14.32
C THR A 92 -4.56 -15.95 14.28
N THR A 93 -4.66 -16.80 15.29
CA THR A 93 -3.86 -18.04 15.37
C THR A 93 -4.06 -18.91 14.13
N GLN A 94 -5.18 -18.73 13.41
CA GLN A 94 -5.45 -19.34 12.11
C GLN A 94 -4.45 -18.92 11.03
N TRP A 95 -4.17 -17.63 10.86
CA TRP A 95 -3.24 -17.12 9.84
C TRP A 95 -1.79 -17.49 10.15
N ILE A 96 -1.41 -17.40 11.44
CA ILE A 96 -0.10 -17.87 11.90
C ILE A 96 0.08 -19.35 11.58
N LYS A 97 -0.90 -20.20 11.96
CA LYS A 97 -0.87 -21.63 11.64
C LYS A 97 -0.83 -21.88 10.13
N MET A 98 -1.57 -21.11 9.33
CA MET A 98 -1.59 -21.28 7.89
C MET A 98 -0.22 -20.98 7.26
N ARG A 99 0.41 -19.87 7.68
CA ARG A 99 1.76 -19.51 7.25
C ARG A 99 2.79 -20.56 7.68
N ASP A 100 2.74 -21.00 8.93
CA ASP A 100 3.71 -21.95 9.47
C ASP A 100 3.56 -23.35 8.83
N ASN A 101 2.32 -23.76 8.54
CA ASN A 101 2.04 -24.98 7.77
C ASN A 101 2.60 -24.89 6.35
N LEU A 102 2.40 -23.77 5.65
CA LEU A 102 2.93 -23.56 4.31
C LEU A 102 4.46 -23.62 4.30
N ALA A 103 5.11 -22.94 5.25
CA ALA A 103 6.57 -22.96 5.39
C ALA A 103 7.10 -24.39 5.64
N THR A 104 6.40 -25.15 6.49
CA THR A 104 6.73 -26.55 6.78
C THR A 104 6.55 -27.43 5.55
N THR A 105 5.46 -27.26 4.78
CA THR A 105 5.22 -28.00 3.53
C THR A 105 6.31 -27.70 2.50
N MET A 106 6.68 -26.43 2.31
CA MET A 106 7.74 -26.04 1.38
C MET A 106 9.10 -26.62 1.78
N TYR A 107 9.43 -26.57 3.07
CA TYR A 107 10.67 -27.15 3.60
C TYR A 107 10.74 -28.66 3.42
N ASN A 108 9.65 -29.37 3.75
CA ASN A 108 9.58 -30.83 3.61
C ASN A 108 9.58 -31.28 2.16
N HIS A 109 8.99 -30.49 1.25
CA HIS A 109 9.07 -30.74 -0.19
C HIS A 109 10.50 -30.55 -0.74
N TRP A 110 11.24 -29.59 -0.19
CA TRP A 110 12.63 -29.35 -0.58
C TRP A 110 13.60 -30.44 -0.09
N LEU A 111 13.38 -30.95 1.13
CA LEU A 111 14.25 -31.93 1.79
C LEU A 111 14.63 -33.18 0.95
N PRO A 112 13.71 -33.89 0.25
CA PRO A 112 14.05 -35.06 -0.57
C PRO A 112 14.85 -34.71 -1.84
N HIS A 113 14.80 -33.46 -2.32
CA HIS A 113 15.61 -33.01 -3.45
C HIS A 113 17.04 -32.60 -3.06
N GLY A 114 17.28 -32.27 -1.78
CA GLY A 114 18.60 -31.92 -1.26
C GLY A 114 19.49 -33.13 -0.93
N LEU A 115 18.91 -34.28 -0.60
CA LEU A 115 19.63 -35.51 -0.24
C LEU A 115 19.97 -36.42 -1.44
N ALA A 116 19.47 -36.11 -2.64
CA ALA A 116 19.79 -36.84 -3.88
C ALA A 116 20.92 -36.19 -4.70
N ALA A 117 21.57 -35.16 -4.14
CA ALA A 117 22.60 -34.35 -4.80
C ALA A 117 23.99 -34.47 -4.14
N GLU A 118 24.24 -35.52 -3.35
CA GLU A 118 25.57 -35.91 -2.86
C GLU A 118 25.97 -37.30 -3.38
#